data_AF-A0A7S2QBF3-F1
#
_entry.id   AF-A0A7S2QBF3-F1
#
_cell.length_a   1.000
_cell.length_b   1.000
_cell.length_c   1.000
_cell.angle_alpha   90.00
_cell.angle_beta   90.00
_cell.angle_gamma   90.00
#
_symmetry.space_group_name_H-M   'P 1'
#
loop_
_entity.id
_entity.type
_entity.pdbx_description
1 polymer ?
#
loop_
_entity_poly.entity_id
_entity_poly.type
_entity_poly.pdbx_seq_one_letter_code
_entity_poly.pdbx_strand_id
1 'polypeptide(L)'
;SQVSLRVPDASHAYTHAVEASAKTFVCSGVVVMEPSACMPERRWPRRKEPSFPPTLTVLTKDCRPFVYCVDESGAQLARPIKGYAIDHLHDVLLNLGYAPDEYSIKCAHGAGTDTMVFNTSLELADMAHACITIASGTGLAGSMQARQQLVDFSSPFYSTGLRLMVLRPEVNQLARMVALAKPFTWDTWVILIAFTLAVGISIGLCESQEHLKRREARKSWIREGLEQGGVEAPMKMKSRDVLTLPDGLPAPIRRVRTQSVVKGASFAVQVMTGNKTDSQGLLSGQGRIALGMLNAISMFVLSLYTASLAASLTETRLKPELTRLSQLEEGEKVVLKCDSTVSSWMEANMPAVPRLCTASADADEDIKEAL
;
A
#
# COMPACT_ATOMS: atom_id res chain seq x y z
N SER A 1 -18.58 -24.05 -11.77
CA SER A 1 -19.53 -24.59 -12.77
C SER A 1 -20.08 -25.92 -12.30
N GLN A 2 -21.22 -26.37 -12.83
CA GLN A 2 -21.74 -27.72 -12.59
C GLN A 2 -21.38 -28.64 -13.77
N VAL A 3 -21.09 -29.90 -13.46
CA VAL A 3 -20.70 -30.95 -14.41
C VAL A 3 -21.68 -32.10 -14.21
N SER A 4 -22.37 -32.55 -15.25
CA SER A 4 -23.27 -33.70 -15.12
C SER A 4 -23.29 -34.55 -16.37
N LEU A 5 -23.47 -35.86 -16.17
CA LEU A 5 -23.70 -36.83 -17.24
C LEU A 5 -25.14 -37.33 -17.28
N ARG A 6 -25.86 -37.25 -16.15
CA ARG A 6 -27.21 -37.81 -15.99
C ARG A 6 -28.30 -36.75 -15.82
N VAL A 7 -27.93 -35.49 -15.59
CA VAL A 7 -28.84 -34.35 -15.66
C VAL A 7 -28.47 -33.57 -16.93
N PRO A 8 -29.21 -33.76 -18.04
CA PRO A 8 -28.86 -33.11 -19.29
C PRO A 8 -28.99 -31.59 -19.15
N ASP A 9 -27.92 -30.87 -19.49
CA ASP A 9 -27.87 -29.40 -19.46
C ASP A 9 -28.91 -28.77 -20.39
N ALA A 10 -29.30 -29.51 -21.45
CA ALA A 10 -30.36 -29.14 -22.38
C ALA A 10 -31.77 -29.16 -21.76
N SER A 11 -31.95 -29.66 -20.53
CA SER A 11 -33.25 -29.57 -19.87
C SER A 11 -33.48 -28.13 -19.42
N HIS A 12 -34.54 -27.51 -19.96
CA HIS A 12 -34.97 -26.17 -19.54
C HIS A 12 -35.16 -26.07 -18.03
N ALA A 13 -35.57 -27.17 -17.39
CA ALA A 13 -35.74 -27.29 -15.94
C ALA A 13 -34.42 -27.17 -15.15
N TYR A 14 -33.29 -27.59 -15.71
CA TYR A 14 -32.00 -27.47 -15.05
C TYR A 14 -31.41 -26.07 -15.19
N THR A 15 -31.34 -25.55 -16.41
CA THR A 15 -30.74 -24.22 -16.68
C THR A 15 -31.41 -23.13 -15.84
N HIS A 16 -32.73 -23.13 -15.76
CA HIS A 16 -33.46 -22.10 -15.02
C HIS A 16 -33.53 -22.40 -13.51
N ALA A 17 -33.20 -23.62 -13.04
CA ALA A 17 -33.04 -23.90 -11.60
C ALA A 17 -31.74 -23.29 -11.10
N VAL A 18 -30.67 -23.43 -11.89
CA VAL A 18 -29.40 -22.75 -11.66
C VAL A 18 -29.57 -21.24 -11.66
N GLU A 19 -30.28 -20.68 -12.65
CA GLU A 19 -30.53 -19.23 -12.72
C GLU A 19 -31.39 -18.72 -11.55
N ALA A 20 -32.45 -19.45 -11.18
CA ALA A 20 -33.32 -19.08 -10.07
C ALA A 20 -32.58 -19.09 -8.72
N SER A 21 -31.79 -20.14 -8.46
CA SER A 21 -30.97 -20.24 -7.25
C SER A 21 -29.93 -19.12 -7.20
N ALA A 22 -29.27 -18.80 -8.32
CA ALA A 22 -28.33 -17.68 -8.37
C ALA A 22 -29.01 -16.34 -8.03
N LYS A 23 -30.24 -16.10 -8.51
CA LYS A 23 -31.02 -14.89 -8.21
C LYS A 23 -31.38 -14.78 -6.73
N THR A 24 -31.81 -15.87 -6.07
CA THR A 24 -32.16 -15.84 -4.63
C THR A 24 -30.99 -15.42 -3.76
N PHE A 25 -29.77 -15.90 -4.04
CA PHE A 25 -28.56 -15.49 -3.29
C PHE A 25 -28.21 -14.02 -3.47
N VAL A 26 -28.35 -13.47 -4.69
CA VAL A 26 -28.09 -12.05 -4.95
C VAL A 26 -29.12 -11.17 -4.24
N CYS A 27 -30.38 -11.60 -4.22
CA CYS A 27 -31.49 -10.87 -3.62
C CYS A 27 -31.52 -10.91 -2.09
N SER A 28 -30.99 -11.96 -1.44
CA SER A 28 -30.96 -12.06 0.03
C SER A 28 -29.85 -11.23 0.68
N GLY A 29 -28.83 -10.83 -0.08
CA GLY A 29 -27.63 -10.14 0.44
C GLY A 29 -27.52 -8.65 0.13
N VAL A 30 -28.34 -8.11 -0.78
CA VAL A 30 -28.23 -6.72 -1.27
C VAL A 30 -29.57 -6.00 -1.09
N VAL A 31 -29.54 -4.74 -0.61
CA VAL A 31 -30.71 -3.84 -0.69
C VAL A 31 -30.89 -3.48 -2.16
N VAL A 32 -31.59 -4.33 -2.90
CA VAL A 32 -31.85 -4.12 -4.33
C VAL A 32 -32.84 -2.98 -4.49
N MET A 33 -32.51 -1.98 -5.32
CA MET A 33 -33.35 -0.81 -5.58
C MET A 33 -34.65 -1.12 -6.34
N GLU A 34 -34.79 -2.33 -6.89
CA GLU A 34 -35.94 -2.73 -7.70
C GLU A 34 -36.52 -4.07 -7.21
N PRO A 35 -37.58 -4.06 -6.37
CA PRO A 35 -38.15 -5.24 -5.71
C PRO A 35 -38.77 -6.28 -6.67
N SER A 36 -39.09 -5.89 -7.90
CA SER A 36 -39.69 -6.77 -8.92
C SER A 36 -38.70 -7.77 -9.50
N ALA A 37 -37.39 -7.46 -9.52
CA ALA A 37 -36.34 -8.36 -10.01
C ALA A 37 -36.09 -9.56 -9.09
N CYS A 38 -36.55 -9.48 -7.84
CA CYS A 38 -36.36 -10.50 -6.80
C CYS A 38 -37.65 -11.26 -6.46
N MET A 39 -38.71 -11.15 -7.28
CA MET A 39 -39.94 -11.91 -7.00
C MET A 39 -39.68 -13.42 -7.14
N PRO A 40 -39.95 -14.22 -6.09
CA PRO A 40 -39.81 -15.66 -6.18
C PRO A 40 -40.86 -16.20 -7.16
N GLU A 41 -40.40 -16.80 -8.25
CA GLU A 41 -41.28 -17.52 -9.18
C GLU A 41 -41.87 -18.75 -8.46
N ARG A 42 -43.07 -18.59 -7.91
CA ARG A 42 -43.73 -19.59 -7.05
C ARG A 42 -44.14 -20.89 -7.77
N ARG A 43 -43.79 -21.11 -9.04
CA ARG A 43 -44.33 -22.23 -9.84
C ARG A 43 -43.29 -22.98 -10.68
N TRP A 44 -42.04 -23.04 -10.24
CA TRP A 44 -40.97 -23.55 -11.09
C TRP A 44 -40.00 -24.47 -10.33
N PRO A 45 -39.72 -25.66 -10.89
CA PRO A 45 -40.52 -26.86 -10.69
C PRO A 45 -40.33 -27.46 -9.30
N ARG A 46 -41.42 -27.92 -8.68
CA ARG A 46 -41.37 -28.65 -7.40
C ARG A 46 -41.61 -30.15 -7.56
N ARG A 47 -41.57 -30.65 -8.80
CA ARG A 47 -41.72 -32.08 -9.11
C ARG A 47 -40.52 -32.50 -9.93
N LYS A 48 -39.80 -33.50 -9.42
CA LYS A 48 -38.69 -34.18 -10.06
C LYS A 48 -39.12 -34.72 -11.43
N GLU A 49 -38.33 -34.42 -12.45
CA GLU A 49 -38.59 -34.92 -13.80
C GLU A 49 -38.41 -36.45 -13.83
N PRO A 50 -39.27 -37.23 -14.52
CA PRO A 50 -39.17 -38.69 -14.54
C PRO A 50 -37.85 -39.22 -15.14
N SER A 51 -37.16 -38.41 -15.93
CA SER A 51 -35.87 -38.72 -16.54
C SER A 51 -34.70 -38.65 -15.56
N PHE A 52 -34.90 -38.03 -14.39
CA PHE A 52 -33.84 -37.85 -13.41
C PHE A 52 -33.66 -39.06 -12.50
N PRO A 53 -32.43 -39.34 -12.04
CA PRO A 53 -32.18 -40.45 -11.14
C PRO A 53 -32.94 -40.27 -9.81
N PRO A 54 -33.35 -41.37 -9.14
CA PRO A 54 -34.10 -41.29 -7.89
C PRO A 54 -33.25 -40.68 -6.76
N THR A 55 -31.94 -41.00 -6.75
CA THR A 55 -30.95 -40.50 -5.80
C THR A 55 -29.74 -39.95 -6.54
N LEU A 56 -29.15 -38.87 -6.05
CA LEU A 56 -28.05 -38.16 -6.71
C LEU A 56 -26.79 -38.11 -5.86
N THR A 57 -25.65 -38.54 -6.41
CA THR A 57 -24.34 -38.37 -5.77
C THR A 57 -23.58 -37.22 -6.42
N VAL A 58 -23.29 -36.18 -5.64
CA VAL A 58 -22.52 -35.01 -6.09
C VAL A 58 -21.10 -35.08 -5.54
N LEU A 59 -20.11 -34.95 -6.43
CA LEU A 59 -18.72 -34.73 -6.02
C LEU A 59 -18.39 -33.24 -5.96
N THR A 60 -17.67 -32.84 -4.93
CA THR A 60 -17.14 -31.48 -4.80
C THR A 60 -15.68 -31.49 -4.41
N LYS A 61 -14.98 -30.37 -4.63
CA LYS A 61 -13.57 -30.22 -4.29
C LYS A 61 -13.37 -29.03 -3.36
N ASP A 62 -12.41 -29.15 -2.46
CA ASP A 62 -11.97 -28.04 -1.62
C ASP A 62 -11.58 -26.81 -2.46
N CYS A 63 -12.24 -25.70 -2.19
CA CYS A 63 -12.00 -24.43 -2.86
C CYS A 63 -12.45 -23.31 -1.95
N ARG A 64 -11.55 -22.80 -1.11
CA ARG A 64 -11.86 -21.69 -0.22
C ARG A 64 -12.02 -20.39 -1.01
N PRO A 65 -13.03 -19.54 -0.70
CA PRO A 65 -14.06 -19.66 0.34
C PRO A 65 -15.38 -20.35 -0.10
N PHE A 66 -15.41 -20.98 -1.26
CA PHE A 66 -16.63 -21.51 -1.89
C PHE A 66 -17.06 -22.90 -1.40
N VAL A 67 -16.11 -23.78 -1.05
CA VAL A 67 -16.34 -25.13 -0.52
C VAL A 67 -15.23 -25.44 0.49
N TYR A 68 -15.63 -25.92 1.66
CA TYR A 68 -14.72 -26.38 2.71
C TYR A 68 -14.84 -27.90 2.86
N CYS A 69 -13.83 -28.61 2.35
CA CYS A 69 -13.69 -30.08 2.44
C CYS A 69 -12.54 -30.52 3.35
N VAL A 70 -11.95 -29.57 4.08
CA VAL A 70 -10.88 -29.76 5.04
C VAL A 70 -11.32 -29.11 6.36
N ASP A 71 -11.01 -29.75 7.48
CA ASP A 71 -11.30 -29.18 8.80
C ASP A 71 -10.27 -28.11 9.22
N GLU A 72 -10.47 -27.50 10.39
CA GLU A 72 -9.56 -26.49 10.94
C GLU A 72 -8.16 -27.05 11.25
N SER A 73 -8.01 -28.37 11.35
CA SER A 73 -6.75 -29.06 11.60
C SER A 73 -6.04 -29.52 10.32
N GLY A 74 -6.62 -29.28 9.14
CA GLY A 74 -6.08 -29.73 7.86
C GLY A 74 -6.48 -31.16 7.47
N ALA A 75 -7.35 -31.84 8.23
CA ALA A 75 -7.80 -33.19 7.91
C ALA A 75 -8.87 -33.19 6.82
N GLN A 76 -8.74 -34.13 5.89
CA GLN A 76 -9.67 -34.31 4.78
C GLN A 76 -11.02 -34.85 5.26
N LEU A 77 -12.10 -34.19 4.85
CA LEU A 77 -13.45 -34.56 5.22
C LEU A 77 -14.14 -35.31 4.08
N ALA A 78 -14.93 -36.33 4.40
CA ALA A 78 -15.71 -37.06 3.40
C ALA A 78 -16.90 -36.23 2.85
N ARG A 79 -17.37 -35.23 3.60
CA ARG A 79 -18.49 -34.34 3.24
C ARG A 79 -18.09 -32.89 3.49
N PRO A 80 -18.57 -31.94 2.66
CA PRO A 80 -18.26 -30.54 2.86
C PRO A 80 -18.98 -30.01 4.11
N ILE A 81 -18.33 -29.09 4.84
CA ILE A 81 -18.93 -28.47 6.04
C ILE A 81 -19.86 -27.32 5.65
N LYS A 82 -19.40 -26.46 4.75
CA LYS A 82 -20.04 -25.19 4.39
C LYS A 82 -19.46 -24.64 3.09
N GLY A 83 -20.08 -23.59 2.58
CA GLY A 83 -19.53 -22.75 1.53
C GLY A 83 -20.58 -22.32 0.51
N TYR A 84 -20.35 -21.18 -0.15
CA TYR A 84 -21.29 -20.59 -1.11
C TYR A 84 -21.75 -21.58 -2.19
N ALA A 85 -20.83 -22.39 -2.72
CA ALA A 85 -21.15 -23.36 -3.77
C ALA A 85 -22.00 -24.52 -3.24
N ILE A 86 -21.87 -24.86 -1.95
CA ILE A 86 -22.68 -25.90 -1.31
C ILE A 86 -24.10 -25.39 -1.07
N ASP A 87 -24.23 -24.17 -0.54
CA ASP A 87 -25.55 -23.55 -0.31
C ASP A 87 -26.29 -23.35 -1.64
N HIS A 88 -25.58 -22.88 -2.68
CA HIS A 88 -26.12 -22.76 -4.02
C HIS A 88 -26.57 -24.10 -4.61
N LEU A 89 -25.78 -25.16 -4.43
CA LEU A 89 -26.12 -26.50 -4.89
C LEU A 89 -27.38 -27.05 -4.19
N HIS A 90 -27.50 -26.85 -2.87
CA HIS A 90 -28.69 -27.24 -2.12
C HIS A 90 -29.96 -26.60 -2.70
N ASP A 91 -29.93 -25.29 -2.96
CA ASP A 91 -31.07 -24.57 -3.54
C ASP A 91 -31.41 -25.06 -4.95
N VAL A 92 -30.39 -25.31 -5.79
CA VAL A 92 -30.62 -25.89 -7.13
C VAL A 92 -31.30 -27.26 -7.03
N LEU A 93 -30.86 -28.16 -6.16
CA LEU A 93 -31.44 -29.49 -6.03
C LEU A 93 -32.87 -29.46 -5.49
N LEU A 94 -33.15 -28.58 -4.53
CA LEU A 94 -34.51 -28.35 -4.02
C LEU A 94 -35.43 -27.80 -5.12
N ASN A 95 -34.93 -26.88 -5.95
CA ASN A 95 -35.64 -26.33 -7.11
C ASN A 95 -35.78 -27.32 -8.28
N LEU A 96 -35.07 -28.44 -8.26
CA LEU A 96 -35.28 -29.57 -9.19
C LEU A 96 -36.25 -30.61 -8.62
N GLY A 97 -36.73 -30.42 -7.39
CA GLY A 97 -37.68 -31.31 -6.73
C GLY A 97 -37.05 -32.50 -6.00
N TYR A 98 -35.74 -32.47 -5.71
CA TYR A 98 -35.10 -33.46 -4.84
C TYR A 98 -35.31 -33.13 -3.37
N ALA A 99 -35.59 -34.13 -2.55
CA ALA A 99 -35.59 -33.97 -1.08
C ALA A 99 -34.16 -34.08 -0.50
N PRO A 100 -33.88 -33.51 0.69
CA PRO A 100 -32.54 -33.53 1.30
C PRO A 100 -31.94 -34.93 1.54
N ASP A 101 -32.78 -35.95 1.63
CA ASP A 101 -32.40 -37.36 1.77
C ASP A 101 -32.17 -38.08 0.42
N GLU A 102 -32.56 -37.46 -0.69
CA GLU A 102 -32.41 -37.99 -2.05
C GLU A 102 -31.08 -37.61 -2.71
N TYR A 103 -30.20 -36.86 -2.04
CA TYR A 103 -28.88 -36.57 -2.58
C TYR A 103 -27.78 -36.61 -1.52
N SER A 104 -26.55 -36.92 -1.96
CA SER A 104 -25.37 -36.93 -1.10
C SER A 104 -24.23 -36.17 -1.74
N ILE A 105 -23.67 -35.21 -1.01
CA ILE A 105 -22.51 -34.43 -1.44
C ILE A 105 -21.27 -35.02 -0.79
N LYS A 106 -20.28 -35.40 -1.60
CA LYS A 106 -19.03 -36.02 -1.16
C LYS A 106 -17.85 -35.18 -1.62
N CYS A 107 -16.84 -35.05 -0.77
CA CYS A 107 -15.59 -34.43 -1.15
C CYS A 107 -14.74 -35.41 -1.96
N ALA A 108 -14.28 -34.96 -3.13
CA ALA A 108 -13.33 -35.66 -3.96
C ALA A 108 -11.91 -35.30 -3.51
N HIS A 109 -11.14 -36.31 -3.12
CA HIS A 109 -9.74 -36.16 -2.75
C HIS A 109 -8.85 -36.51 -3.95
N GLY A 110 -7.88 -35.64 -4.27
CA GLY A 110 -6.95 -35.85 -5.38
C GLY A 110 -6.34 -34.56 -5.94
N ALA A 111 -5.29 -34.73 -6.73
CA ALA A 111 -4.62 -33.63 -7.43
C ALA A 111 -5.53 -33.02 -8.51
N GLY A 112 -5.64 -31.69 -8.54
CA GLY A 112 -6.42 -30.98 -9.58
C GLY A 112 -7.94 -31.24 -9.59
N THR A 113 -8.65 -30.50 -10.44
CA THR A 113 -10.08 -30.73 -10.70
C THR A 113 -10.31 -31.83 -11.74
N ASP A 114 -9.24 -32.32 -12.37
CA ASP A 114 -9.28 -33.40 -13.37
C ASP A 114 -9.77 -34.73 -12.78
N THR A 115 -9.35 -35.08 -11.56
CA THR A 115 -9.79 -36.32 -10.89
C THR A 115 -11.29 -36.33 -10.65
N MET A 116 -11.85 -35.18 -10.27
CA MET A 116 -13.30 -35.03 -10.10
C MET A 116 -14.03 -35.20 -11.44
N VAL A 117 -13.55 -34.53 -12.50
CA VAL A 117 -14.13 -34.66 -13.86
C VAL A 117 -14.04 -36.10 -14.35
N PHE A 118 -12.89 -36.76 -14.15
CA PHE A 118 -12.67 -38.14 -14.54
C PHE A 118 -13.59 -39.10 -13.78
N ASN A 119 -13.74 -38.94 -12.46
CA ASN A 119 -14.65 -39.76 -11.66
C ASN A 119 -16.10 -39.59 -12.10
N THR A 120 -16.51 -38.37 -12.45
CA THR A 120 -17.84 -38.13 -13.03
C THR A 120 -17.96 -38.81 -14.39
N SER A 121 -16.93 -38.76 -15.25
CA SER A 121 -16.91 -39.44 -16.56
C SER A 121 -17.03 -40.96 -16.49
N LEU A 122 -16.55 -41.56 -15.38
CA LEU A 122 -16.68 -43.00 -15.10
C LEU A 122 -18.00 -43.37 -14.43
N GLU A 123 -18.96 -42.45 -14.37
CA GLU A 123 -20.25 -42.63 -13.69
C GLU A 123 -20.14 -42.99 -12.20
N LEU A 124 -19.02 -42.69 -11.55
CA LEU A 124 -18.85 -42.85 -10.10
C LEU A 124 -19.63 -41.79 -9.31
N ALA A 125 -20.08 -40.73 -10.00
CA ALA A 125 -20.96 -39.70 -9.48
C ALA A 125 -21.88 -39.19 -10.60
N ASP A 126 -23.12 -38.84 -10.24
CA ASP A 126 -24.12 -38.34 -11.19
C ASP A 126 -23.86 -36.88 -11.59
N MET A 127 -23.23 -36.14 -10.69
CA MET A 127 -22.89 -34.73 -10.87
C MET A 127 -21.59 -34.38 -10.12
N ALA A 128 -20.89 -33.37 -10.60
CA ALA A 128 -19.79 -32.72 -9.91
C ALA A 128 -20.02 -31.19 -9.84
N HIS A 129 -19.67 -30.60 -8.70
CA HIS A 129 -19.78 -29.17 -8.45
C HIS A 129 -18.53 -28.65 -7.76
N ALA A 130 -17.79 -27.77 -8.43
CA ALA A 130 -16.60 -27.15 -7.87
C ALA A 130 -16.28 -25.80 -8.52
N CYS A 131 -15.32 -25.09 -7.91
CA CYS A 131 -14.58 -24.01 -8.56
C CYS A 131 -13.74 -24.60 -9.70
N ILE A 132 -14.34 -24.66 -10.89
CA ILE A 132 -13.65 -25.09 -12.10
C ILE A 132 -13.64 -23.94 -13.09
N THR A 133 -12.46 -23.65 -13.62
CA THR A 133 -12.30 -22.70 -14.71
C THR A 133 -12.58 -23.43 -16.01
N ILE A 134 -13.64 -23.00 -16.70
CA ILE A 134 -13.89 -23.32 -18.11
C ILE A 134 -13.43 -22.09 -18.86
N ALA A 135 -12.22 -22.10 -19.43
CA ALA A 135 -11.80 -20.99 -20.27
C ALA A 135 -12.60 -21.03 -21.58
N SER A 136 -12.89 -19.88 -22.18
CA SER A 136 -13.45 -19.79 -23.53
C SER A 136 -12.32 -19.32 -24.44
N GLY A 137 -11.55 -20.24 -25.00
CA GLY A 137 -10.36 -19.90 -25.78
C GLY A 137 -9.94 -21.01 -26.73
N THR A 138 -9.70 -20.64 -27.98
CA THR A 138 -9.24 -21.49 -29.09
C THR A 138 -7.71 -21.70 -29.12
N GLY A 139 -7.00 -21.34 -28.05
CA GLY A 139 -5.55 -21.58 -27.91
C GLY A 139 -5.29 -22.85 -27.11
N LEU A 140 -4.71 -23.86 -27.76
CA LEU A 140 -4.22 -25.12 -27.18
C LEU A 140 -3.51 -24.90 -25.82
N ALA A 141 -3.59 -25.77 -24.81
CA ALA A 141 -3.30 -27.19 -24.93
C ALA A 141 -3.86 -28.05 -23.77
N GLY A 142 -4.29 -29.27 -24.11
CA GLY A 142 -4.25 -30.45 -23.24
C GLY A 142 -5.47 -30.70 -22.36
N SER A 143 -5.58 -29.99 -21.23
CA SER A 143 -6.56 -30.34 -20.18
C SER A 143 -8.00 -29.91 -20.52
N MET A 144 -8.17 -28.77 -21.21
CA MET A 144 -9.49 -28.15 -21.37
C MET A 144 -10.38 -28.85 -22.41
N GLN A 145 -9.83 -29.14 -23.59
CA GLN A 145 -10.54 -29.90 -24.63
C GLN A 145 -10.82 -31.34 -24.16
N ALA A 146 -9.92 -31.92 -23.36
CA ALA A 146 -10.17 -33.23 -22.76
C ALA A 146 -11.39 -33.20 -21.82
N ARG A 147 -11.56 -32.16 -21.00
CA ARG A 147 -12.69 -32.11 -20.05
C ARG A 147 -14.05 -32.00 -20.74
N GLN A 148 -14.20 -31.15 -21.75
CA GLN A 148 -15.46 -31.02 -22.50
C GLN A 148 -15.79 -32.26 -23.35
N GLN A 149 -14.81 -33.09 -23.67
CA GLN A 149 -15.03 -34.37 -24.35
C GLN A 149 -15.45 -35.49 -23.38
N LEU A 150 -15.15 -35.34 -22.08
CA LEU A 150 -15.43 -36.36 -21.07
C LEU A 150 -16.78 -36.17 -20.39
N VAL A 151 -17.23 -34.93 -20.25
CA VAL A 151 -18.44 -34.57 -19.48
C VAL A 151 -19.10 -33.31 -20.03
N ASP A 152 -20.43 -33.22 -19.88
CA ASP A 152 -21.18 -32.01 -20.20
C ASP A 152 -21.10 -31.00 -19.05
N PHE A 153 -20.96 -29.73 -19.42
CA PHE A 153 -20.87 -28.60 -18.50
C PHE A 153 -22.10 -27.72 -18.59
N SER A 154 -22.56 -27.24 -17.44
CA SER A 154 -23.59 -26.20 -17.39
C SER A 154 -23.09 -24.88 -17.95
N SER A 155 -24.04 -24.01 -18.33
CA SER A 155 -23.72 -22.59 -18.55
C SER A 155 -22.95 -22.01 -17.33
N PRO A 156 -21.93 -21.16 -17.57
CA PRO A 156 -21.12 -20.61 -16.49
C PRO A 156 -21.94 -19.60 -15.67
N PHE A 157 -22.14 -19.87 -14.39
CA PHE A 157 -22.83 -18.97 -13.47
C PHE A 157 -21.97 -17.80 -12.97
N TYR A 158 -20.64 -17.89 -13.13
CA TYR A 158 -19.70 -16.87 -12.67
C TYR A 158 -18.55 -16.74 -13.68
N SER A 159 -18.35 -15.53 -14.21
CA SER A 159 -17.26 -15.22 -15.13
C SER A 159 -16.14 -14.51 -14.38
N THR A 160 -14.93 -15.09 -14.43
CA THR A 160 -13.72 -14.47 -13.88
C THR A 160 -12.58 -14.55 -14.89
N GLY A 161 -11.73 -13.53 -14.87
CA GLY A 161 -10.47 -13.52 -15.58
C GLY A 161 -9.30 -13.82 -14.64
N LEU A 162 -8.15 -14.16 -15.23
CA LEU A 162 -6.89 -14.22 -14.50
C LEU A 162 -6.56 -12.83 -13.93
N ARG A 163 -6.20 -12.79 -12.66
CA ARG A 163 -5.78 -11.58 -11.96
C ARG A 163 -4.42 -11.84 -11.35
N LEU A 164 -3.52 -10.89 -11.50
CA LEU A 164 -2.25 -10.89 -10.78
C LEU A 164 -2.49 -10.37 -9.37
N MET A 165 -1.99 -11.10 -8.38
CA MET A 165 -1.92 -10.63 -7.00
C MET A 165 -0.48 -10.24 -6.72
N VAL A 166 -0.28 -9.04 -6.19
CA VAL A 166 1.03 -8.53 -5.78
C VAL A 166 0.96 -8.21 -4.29
N LEU A 167 2.04 -8.53 -3.58
CA LEU A 167 2.21 -8.19 -2.18
C LEU A 167 2.23 -6.67 -2.04
N ARG A 168 1.24 -6.12 -1.31
CA ARG A 168 1.24 -4.71 -0.99
C ARG A 168 2.52 -4.37 -0.23
N PRO A 169 3.33 -3.40 -0.68
CA PRO A 169 4.56 -3.03 0.01
C PRO A 169 4.25 -2.47 1.40
N GLU A 170 4.98 -2.96 2.41
CA GLU A 170 4.89 -2.41 3.76
C GLU A 170 5.47 -0.99 3.80
N VAL A 171 4.61 -0.02 4.08
CA VAL A 171 5.02 1.38 4.16
C VAL A 171 5.50 1.68 5.59
N ASN A 172 6.79 1.48 5.83
CA ASN A 172 7.42 1.85 7.09
C ASN A 172 7.26 3.36 7.35
N GLN A 173 6.57 3.74 8.43
CA GLN A 173 6.33 5.14 8.81
C GLN A 173 7.65 5.91 9.00
N LEU A 174 8.66 5.24 9.54
CA LEU A 174 9.99 5.83 9.75
C LEU A 174 10.71 6.08 8.42
N ALA A 175 10.52 5.20 7.43
CA ALA A 175 11.03 5.39 6.08
C ALA A 175 10.37 6.58 5.37
N ARG A 176 9.10 6.90 5.68
CA ARG A 176 8.44 8.12 5.18
C ARG A 176 9.02 9.40 5.77
N MET A 177 9.41 9.39 7.06
CA MET A 177 10.06 10.56 7.67
C MET A 177 11.47 10.77 7.12
N VAL A 178 12.24 9.69 6.92
CA VAL A 178 13.57 9.75 6.30
C VAL A 178 13.47 10.14 4.81
N ALA A 179 12.35 9.83 4.14
CA ALA A 179 12.12 10.28 2.77
C ALA A 179 12.08 11.81 2.62
N LEU A 180 11.75 12.56 3.69
CA LEU A 180 11.82 14.02 3.67
C LEU A 180 13.26 14.54 3.58
N ALA A 181 14.26 13.76 4.02
CA ALA A 181 15.67 14.14 3.92
C ALA A 181 16.31 13.74 2.58
N LYS A 182 15.64 12.92 1.74
CA LYS A 182 16.15 12.46 0.44
C LYS A 182 16.37 13.52 -0.65
N PRO A 183 15.61 14.63 -0.77
CA PRO A 183 15.79 15.56 -1.89
C PRO A 183 17.14 16.29 -1.85
N PHE A 184 17.84 16.28 -0.71
CA PHE A 184 19.23 16.74 -0.62
C PHE A 184 20.16 15.61 -0.20
N THR A 185 21.32 15.54 -0.85
CA THR A 185 22.38 14.63 -0.44
C THR A 185 22.93 15.06 0.92
N TRP A 186 23.49 14.10 1.66
CA TRP A 186 24.16 14.38 2.93
C TRP A 186 25.23 15.48 2.79
N ASP A 187 25.96 15.50 1.69
CA ASP A 187 26.97 16.53 1.38
C ASP A 187 26.34 17.93 1.33
N THR A 188 25.15 18.05 0.73
CA THR A 188 24.43 19.33 0.63
C THR A 188 24.00 19.83 2.00
N TRP A 189 23.56 18.94 2.89
CA TRP A 189 23.21 19.28 4.27
C TRP A 189 24.42 19.81 5.05
N VAL A 190 25.58 19.15 4.92
CA VAL A 190 26.82 19.59 5.57
C VAL A 190 27.24 20.96 5.05
N ILE A 191 27.18 21.19 3.74
CA ILE A 191 27.51 22.48 3.12
C ILE A 191 26.56 23.59 3.62
N LEU A 192 25.26 23.34 3.69
CA LEU A 192 24.27 24.31 4.18
C LEU A 192 24.53 24.69 5.64
N ILE A 193 24.81 23.72 6.51
CA ILE A 193 25.12 23.96 7.92
C ILE A 193 26.43 24.75 8.05
N ALA A 194 27.48 24.33 7.33
CA ALA A 194 28.78 24.99 7.34
C ALA A 194 28.69 26.44 6.85
N PHE A 195 27.96 26.67 5.75
CA PHE A 195 27.71 28.01 5.20
C PHE A 195 26.95 28.90 6.19
N THR A 196 25.89 28.38 6.82
CA THR A 196 25.09 29.13 7.80
C THR A 196 25.93 29.55 9.01
N LEU A 197 26.77 28.63 9.51
CA LEU A 197 27.70 28.93 10.61
C LEU A 197 28.75 29.96 10.20
N ALA A 198 29.33 29.85 9.00
CA ALA A 198 30.33 30.79 8.50
C ALA A 198 29.77 32.22 8.38
N VAL A 199 28.54 32.36 7.85
CA VAL A 199 27.86 33.66 7.76
C VAL A 199 27.51 34.20 9.15
N GLY A 200 26.98 33.36 10.04
CA GLY A 200 26.66 33.76 11.42
C GLY A 200 27.88 34.23 12.22
N ILE A 201 29.01 33.54 12.09
CA ILE A 201 30.29 33.95 12.68
C ILE A 201 30.75 35.29 12.08
N SER A 202 30.64 35.46 10.76
CA SER A 202 31.03 36.69 10.06
C SER A 202 30.22 37.90 10.56
N ILE A 203 28.90 37.75 10.70
CA ILE A 203 28.02 38.78 11.28
C ILE A 203 28.44 39.11 12.71
N GLY A 204 28.64 38.08 13.55
CA GLY A 204 29.03 38.28 14.95
C GLY A 204 30.42 38.91 15.13
N LEU A 205 31.33 38.68 14.19
CA LEU A 205 32.62 39.37 14.12
C LEU A 205 32.46 40.84 13.71
N CYS A 206 31.68 41.14 12.68
CA CYS A 206 31.37 42.52 12.28
C CYS A 206 30.73 43.32 13.43
N GLU A 207 29.77 42.75 14.14
CA GLU A 207 29.19 43.38 15.33
C GLU A 207 30.22 43.62 16.45
N SER A 208 31.11 42.65 16.67
CA SER A 208 32.17 42.79 17.69
C SER A 208 33.10 43.97 17.40
N GLN A 209 33.43 44.19 16.12
CA GLN A 209 34.29 45.29 15.69
C GLN A 209 33.62 46.64 15.94
N GLU A 210 32.34 46.78 15.61
CA GLU A 210 31.61 48.02 15.87
C GLU A 210 31.40 48.29 17.36
N HIS A 211 31.14 47.25 18.15
CA HIS A 211 31.08 47.39 19.60
C HIS A 211 32.39 47.88 20.20
N LEU A 212 33.54 47.43 19.69
CA LEU A 212 34.86 47.91 20.11
C LEU A 212 35.05 49.39 19.74
N LYS A 213 34.78 49.77 18.48
CA LYS A 213 34.87 51.17 18.03
C LYS A 213 33.99 52.11 18.87
N ARG A 214 32.75 51.72 19.17
CA ARG A 214 31.84 52.52 20.02
C ARG A 214 32.33 52.63 21.46
N ARG A 215 32.98 51.59 22.00
CA ARG A 215 33.55 51.63 23.36
C ARG A 215 34.75 52.56 23.43
N GLU A 216 35.61 52.55 22.41
CA GLU A 216 36.76 53.47 22.33
C GLU A 216 36.30 54.92 22.21
N ALA A 217 35.35 55.22 21.32
CA ALA A 217 34.75 56.55 21.19
C ALA A 217 34.06 57.02 22.48
N ARG A 218 33.43 56.11 23.25
CA ARG A 218 32.86 56.45 24.56
C ARG A 218 33.94 56.76 25.59
N LYS A 219 35.07 56.04 25.58
CA LYS A 219 36.19 56.29 26.50
C LYS A 219 36.88 57.62 26.20
N SER A 220 37.08 57.97 24.93
CA SER A 220 37.64 59.27 24.56
C SER A 220 36.72 60.42 24.98
N TRP A 221 35.41 60.30 24.71
CA TRP A 221 34.43 61.30 25.12
C TRP A 221 34.37 61.50 26.65
N ILE A 222 34.41 60.43 27.44
CA ILE A 222 34.44 60.53 28.91
C ILE A 222 35.72 61.22 29.39
N ARG A 223 36.88 60.91 28.78
CA ARG A 223 38.16 61.51 29.15
C ARG A 223 38.18 63.01 28.84
N GLU A 224 37.73 63.40 27.65
CA GLU A 224 37.61 64.81 27.24
C GLU A 224 36.61 65.57 28.13
N GLY A 225 35.49 64.95 28.52
CA GLY A 225 34.50 65.55 29.43
C GLY A 225 35.01 65.73 30.87
N LEU A 226 35.90 64.85 31.34
CA LEU A 226 36.57 64.99 32.65
C LEU A 226 37.64 66.09 32.64
N GLU A 227 38.33 66.30 31.52
CA GLU A 227 39.37 67.34 31.39
C GLU A 227 38.79 68.77 31.29
N GLN A 228 37.56 68.94 30.80
CA GLN A 228 36.93 70.26 30.63
C GLN A 228 36.17 70.79 31.86
N GLY A 229 36.24 70.14 33.02
CA GLY A 229 35.87 70.72 34.31
C GLY A 229 34.40 71.15 34.48
N GLY A 230 33.48 70.70 33.62
CA GLY A 230 32.08 71.12 33.69
C GLY A 230 31.16 70.37 32.74
N VAL A 231 30.81 69.13 33.10
CA VAL A 231 29.64 68.46 32.50
C VAL A 231 28.83 67.83 33.63
N GLU A 232 27.70 68.44 33.98
CA GLU A 232 26.60 67.72 34.63
C GLU A 232 26.23 66.55 33.71
N ALA A 233 26.52 65.33 34.16
CA ALA A 233 26.22 64.13 33.41
C ALA A 233 24.72 64.11 33.04
N PRO A 234 24.33 63.86 31.77
CA PRO A 234 22.92 63.69 31.46
C PRO A 234 22.41 62.43 32.14
N MET A 235 21.63 62.65 33.20
CA MET A 235 20.79 61.65 33.86
C MET A 235 19.90 60.97 32.81
N LYS A 236 20.11 59.66 32.66
CA LYS A 236 19.16 58.60 33.05
C LYS A 236 19.80 57.26 32.72
N MET A 237 20.78 56.89 33.54
CA MET A 237 21.32 55.54 33.56
C MET A 237 20.39 54.70 34.44
N LYS A 238 19.65 53.77 33.84
CA LYS A 238 18.75 52.85 34.56
C LYS A 238 19.62 51.98 35.48
N SER A 239 19.55 52.30 36.76
CA SER A 239 20.32 51.73 37.89
C SER A 239 20.02 50.25 38.13
N ARG A 240 20.46 49.37 37.24
CA ARG A 240 20.73 47.97 37.56
C ARG A 240 22.03 47.57 36.89
N ASP A 241 22.94 47.03 37.69
CA ASP A 241 24.28 46.53 37.34
C ASP A 241 25.42 47.56 37.42
N VAL A 242 25.42 48.38 38.48
CA VAL A 242 26.70 48.84 39.07
C VAL A 242 27.10 47.78 40.09
N LEU A 243 27.69 46.69 39.60
CA LEU A 243 28.42 45.75 40.45
C LEU A 243 29.82 46.36 40.63
N THR A 244 30.12 46.78 41.86
CA THR A 244 31.46 47.10 42.31
C THR A 244 32.37 45.89 42.04
N LEU A 245 33.42 46.08 41.26
CA LEU A 245 34.49 45.08 41.09
C LEU A 245 35.82 45.77 41.43
N PRO A 246 36.62 45.19 42.33
CA PRO A 246 37.90 45.75 42.74
C PRO A 246 38.94 45.61 41.63
N ASP A 247 39.93 46.50 41.69
CA ASP A 247 41.02 46.63 40.74
C ASP A 247 41.86 45.35 40.64
N GLY A 248 42.16 44.98 39.39
CA GLY A 248 43.16 43.99 39.03
C GLY A 248 42.61 42.70 38.42
N LEU A 249 42.38 42.69 37.10
CA LEU A 249 42.75 41.59 36.18
C LEU A 249 42.34 41.93 34.72
N PRO A 250 43.19 41.65 33.70
CA PRO A 250 42.87 41.87 32.30
C PRO A 250 41.99 40.73 31.76
N ALA A 251 40.67 40.78 32.00
CA ALA A 251 39.74 39.74 31.53
C ALA A 251 38.42 40.20 30.85
N PRO A 252 38.09 41.48 30.59
CA PRO A 252 36.76 41.80 30.03
C PRO A 252 36.65 41.70 28.50
N ILE A 253 37.76 41.60 27.76
CA ILE A 253 37.73 41.62 26.27
C ILE A 253 37.23 40.27 25.71
N ARG A 254 37.57 39.15 26.36
CA ARG A 254 37.24 37.80 25.85
C ARG A 254 35.75 37.46 25.96
N ARG A 255 35.06 37.91 27.03
CA ARG A 255 33.63 37.63 27.27
C ARG A 255 32.67 38.35 26.32
N VAL A 256 33.03 39.54 25.84
CA VAL A 256 32.16 40.35 24.97
C VAL A 256 32.20 39.83 23.53
N ARG A 257 33.37 39.37 23.08
CA ARG A 257 33.56 38.80 21.74
C ARG A 257 32.81 37.47 21.57
N THR A 258 32.74 36.64 22.61
CA THR A 258 32.02 35.36 22.54
C THR A 258 30.50 35.56 22.52
N GLN A 259 29.97 36.54 23.25
CA GLN A 259 28.53 36.82 23.25
C GLN A 259 28.02 37.39 21.91
N SER A 260 28.81 38.23 21.22
CA SER A 260 28.40 38.75 19.90
C SER A 260 28.43 37.67 18.82
N VAL A 261 29.42 36.76 18.85
CA VAL A 261 29.51 35.63 17.90
C VAL A 261 28.35 34.65 18.09
N VAL A 262 27.99 34.33 19.33
CA VAL A 262 26.84 33.44 19.61
C VAL A 262 25.52 34.09 19.17
N LYS A 263 25.35 35.41 19.38
CA LYS A 263 24.18 36.13 18.89
C LYS A 263 24.12 36.14 17.36
N GLY A 264 25.23 36.42 16.68
CA GLY A 264 25.32 36.37 15.21
C GLY A 264 24.99 34.99 14.63
N ALA A 265 25.52 33.92 15.23
CA ALA A 265 25.19 32.54 14.85
C ALA A 265 23.71 32.20 15.08
N SER A 266 23.14 32.63 16.20
CA SER A 266 21.71 32.45 16.50
C SER A 266 20.82 33.14 15.47
N PHE A 267 21.15 34.39 15.09
CA PHE A 267 20.41 35.11 14.03
C PHE A 267 20.47 34.40 12.69
N ALA A 268 21.64 33.88 12.29
CA ALA A 268 21.79 33.15 11.03
C ALA A 268 20.94 31.86 11.01
N VAL A 269 20.91 31.11 12.12
CA VAL A 269 20.06 29.91 12.25
C VAL A 269 18.59 30.29 12.19
N GLN A 270 18.16 31.33 12.91
CA GLN A 270 16.76 31.77 12.92
C GLN A 270 16.26 32.15 11.52
N VAL A 271 17.07 32.89 10.74
CA VAL A 271 16.74 33.22 9.35
C VAL A 271 16.62 31.98 8.47
N MET A 272 17.53 31.01 8.60
CA MET A 272 17.46 29.77 7.82
C MET A 272 16.26 28.89 8.18
N THR A 273 15.81 28.93 9.44
CA THR A 273 14.59 28.23 9.89
C THR A 273 13.28 28.97 9.57
N GLY A 274 13.35 30.19 9.00
CA GLY A 274 12.17 31.00 8.73
C GLY A 274 11.53 31.66 9.96
N ASN A 275 12.23 31.67 11.10
CA ASN A 275 11.77 32.36 12.30
C ASN A 275 11.94 33.88 12.13
N LYS A 276 10.97 34.66 12.63
CA LYS A 276 11.05 36.12 12.61
C LYS A 276 12.23 36.59 13.46
N THR A 277 13.26 37.14 12.81
CA THR A 277 14.37 37.81 13.47
C THR A 277 14.13 39.31 13.52
N ASP A 278 14.30 39.90 14.70
CA ASP A 278 14.26 41.35 14.86
C ASP A 278 15.61 41.96 14.41
N SER A 279 15.65 42.42 13.16
CA SER A 279 16.86 43.02 12.56
C SER A 279 17.26 44.34 13.24
N GLN A 280 16.39 44.91 14.09
CA GLN A 280 16.67 46.10 14.88
C GLN A 280 17.78 45.89 15.92
N GLY A 281 18.07 44.64 16.28
CA GLY A 281 19.16 44.29 17.20
C GLY A 281 20.57 44.50 16.64
N LEU A 282 20.73 44.57 15.31
CA LEU A 282 22.05 44.70 14.66
C LEU A 282 22.47 46.17 14.57
N LEU A 283 23.63 46.46 15.15
CA LEU A 283 24.23 47.81 15.14
C LEU A 283 24.94 48.12 13.81
N SER A 284 25.41 47.09 13.11
CA SER A 284 26.25 47.23 11.92
C SER A 284 25.47 47.29 10.62
N GLY A 285 25.78 48.28 9.78
CA GLY A 285 25.25 48.39 8.42
C GLY A 285 25.65 47.19 7.55
N GLN A 286 26.89 46.70 7.67
CA GLN A 286 27.37 45.51 6.96
C GLN A 286 26.68 44.24 7.44
N GLY A 287 26.43 44.11 8.75
CA GLY A 287 25.68 42.99 9.33
C GLY A 287 24.25 42.92 8.80
N ARG A 288 23.57 44.06 8.63
CA ARG A 288 22.22 44.13 8.06
C ARG A 288 22.16 43.70 6.60
N ILE A 289 23.13 44.13 5.79
CA ILE A 289 23.21 43.74 4.37
C ILE A 289 23.47 42.23 4.26
N ALA A 290 24.41 41.69 5.06
CA ALA A 290 24.71 40.27 5.10
C ALA A 290 23.49 39.43 5.53
N LEU A 291 22.73 39.88 6.53
CA LEU A 291 21.49 39.23 6.95
C LEU A 291 20.41 39.27 5.86
N GLY A 292 20.29 40.40 5.15
CA GLY A 292 19.38 40.53 4.01
C GLY A 292 19.71 39.57 2.87
N MET A 293 21.00 39.43 2.53
CA MET A 293 21.47 38.44 1.55
C MET A 293 21.22 37.01 2.02
N LEU A 294 21.50 36.68 3.29
CA LEU A 294 21.24 35.36 3.85
C LEU A 294 19.74 35.01 3.78
N ASN A 295 18.85 35.97 4.03
CA ASN A 295 17.41 35.78 3.91
C ASN A 295 16.95 35.54 2.46
N ALA A 296 17.57 36.22 1.48
CA ALA A 296 17.28 35.95 0.07
C ALA A 296 17.75 34.54 -0.34
N ILE A 297 18.94 34.12 0.13
CA ILE A 297 19.47 32.78 -0.09
C ILE A 297 18.59 31.71 0.57
N SER A 298 18.14 31.93 1.81
CA SER A 298 17.28 30.98 2.51
C SER A 298 15.94 30.77 1.80
N MET A 299 15.32 31.85 1.31
CA MET A 299 14.11 31.79 0.49
C MET A 299 14.32 30.96 -0.79
N PHE A 300 15.47 31.14 -1.45
CA PHE A 300 15.81 30.39 -2.66
C PHE A 300 16.05 28.90 -2.36
N VAL A 301 16.82 28.58 -1.31
CA VAL A 301 17.09 27.19 -0.90
C VAL A 301 15.79 26.47 -0.51
N LEU A 302 14.90 27.14 0.24
CA LEU A 302 13.62 26.57 0.65
C LEU A 302 12.72 26.29 -0.57
N SER A 303 12.71 27.19 -1.57
CA SER A 303 11.98 27.01 -2.82
C SER A 303 12.50 25.81 -3.65
N LEU A 304 13.83 25.66 -3.76
CA LEU A 304 14.42 24.51 -4.44
C LEU A 304 14.15 23.20 -3.71
N TYR A 305 14.20 23.21 -2.38
CA TYR A 305 13.88 22.05 -1.56
C TYR A 305 12.44 21.59 -1.76
N THR A 306 11.48 22.50 -1.71
CA THR A 306 10.06 22.17 -1.90
C THR A 306 9.78 21.67 -3.32
N ALA A 307 10.40 22.26 -4.35
CA ALA A 307 10.29 21.79 -5.73
C ALA A 307 10.86 20.37 -5.91
N SER A 308 12.04 20.10 -5.34
CA SER A 308 12.70 18.79 -5.43
C SER A 308 11.94 17.72 -4.65
N LEU A 309 11.42 18.06 -3.47
CA LEU A 309 10.57 17.18 -2.68
C LEU A 309 9.28 16.85 -3.44
N ALA A 310 8.64 17.85 -4.05
CA ALA A 310 7.43 17.65 -4.84
C ALA A 310 7.70 16.70 -6.02
N ALA A 311 8.79 16.89 -6.76
CA ALA A 311 9.18 16.01 -7.87
C ALA A 311 9.38 14.55 -7.42
N SER A 312 10.07 14.33 -6.30
CA SER A 312 10.29 12.98 -5.76
C SER A 312 8.98 12.31 -5.29
N LEU A 313 8.08 13.08 -4.67
CA LEU A 313 6.76 12.61 -4.26
C LEU A 313 5.87 12.28 -5.46
N THR A 314 6.03 12.99 -6.59
CA THR A 314 5.30 12.67 -7.83
C THR A 314 5.86 11.43 -8.53
N GLU A 315 7.18 11.23 -8.56
CA GLU A 315 7.80 10.06 -9.21
C GLU A 315 7.41 8.76 -8.51
N THR A 316 7.42 8.75 -7.17
CA THR A 316 7.01 7.58 -6.38
C THR A 316 5.52 7.23 -6.55
N ARG A 317 4.68 8.17 -6.98
CA ARG A 317 3.28 7.91 -7.34
C ARG A 317 3.11 7.31 -8.74
N LEU A 318 4.12 7.44 -9.61
CA LEU A 318 4.05 7.14 -11.04
C LEU A 318 4.61 5.77 -11.42
N LYS A 319 5.18 4.99 -10.49
CA LYS A 319 5.50 3.58 -10.73
C LYS A 319 4.31 2.73 -10.31
N PRO A 320 3.36 2.42 -11.22
CA PRO A 320 2.34 1.46 -10.88
C PRO A 320 3.02 0.12 -10.60
N GLU A 321 2.69 -0.42 -9.44
CA GLU A 321 2.78 -1.84 -9.12
C GLU A 321 2.10 -2.58 -10.29
N LEU A 322 2.85 -3.49 -10.95
CA LEU A 322 2.56 -4.12 -12.25
C LEU A 322 1.12 -3.96 -12.77
N THR A 323 0.95 -3.17 -13.83
CA THR A 323 -0.36 -2.98 -14.47
C THR A 323 -0.55 -3.86 -15.70
N ARG A 324 0.54 -4.39 -16.27
CA ARG A 324 0.49 -5.15 -17.52
C ARG A 324 1.32 -6.42 -17.46
N LEU A 325 0.79 -7.45 -18.12
CA LEU A 325 1.45 -8.76 -18.28
C LEU A 325 2.83 -8.66 -18.94
N SER A 326 3.05 -7.67 -19.82
CA SER A 326 4.34 -7.45 -20.48
C SER A 326 5.46 -7.06 -19.51
N GLN A 327 5.14 -6.50 -18.34
CA GLN A 327 6.14 -6.14 -17.33
C GLN A 327 6.70 -7.37 -16.61
N LEU A 328 6.00 -8.50 -16.67
CA LEU A 328 6.48 -9.77 -16.09
C LEU A 328 7.57 -10.42 -16.95
N GLU A 329 7.65 -10.08 -18.23
CA GLU A 329 8.71 -10.56 -19.12
C GLU A 329 10.07 -9.91 -18.81
N GLU A 330 10.09 -8.77 -18.12
CA GLU A 330 11.30 -8.02 -17.78
C GLU A 330 12.06 -8.60 -16.55
N GLY A 331 11.60 -9.73 -15.99
CA GLY A 331 12.39 -10.54 -15.05
C GLY A 331 11.80 -10.70 -13.65
N GLU A 332 10.55 -10.30 -13.42
CA GLU A 332 9.87 -10.62 -12.17
C GLU A 332 9.45 -12.10 -12.11
N LYS A 333 9.67 -12.73 -10.96
CA LYS A 333 9.29 -14.13 -10.73
C LYS A 333 7.82 -14.22 -10.37
N VAL A 334 7.11 -15.14 -11.01
CA VAL A 334 5.70 -15.42 -10.70
C VAL A 334 5.60 -16.74 -9.97
N VAL A 335 4.84 -16.75 -8.88
CA VAL A 335 4.48 -17.99 -8.18
C VAL A 335 3.12 -18.47 -8.69
N LEU A 336 3.05 -19.72 -9.12
CA LEU A 336 1.86 -20.37 -9.65
C LEU A 336 1.55 -21.63 -8.84
N LYS A 337 0.27 -22.01 -8.80
CA LYS A 337 -0.14 -23.30 -8.26
C LYS A 337 0.21 -24.41 -9.25
N CYS A 338 0.93 -25.44 -8.80
CA CYS A 338 1.23 -26.64 -9.59
C CYS A 338 -0.06 -27.29 -10.13
N ASP A 339 0.02 -27.89 -11.31
CA ASP A 339 -1.06 -28.66 -11.93
C ASP A 339 -2.39 -27.90 -12.04
N SER A 340 -2.30 -26.58 -12.15
CA SER A 340 -3.45 -25.69 -12.36
C SER A 340 -3.61 -25.36 -13.84
N THR A 341 -4.86 -25.06 -14.23
CA THR A 341 -5.17 -24.56 -15.57
C THR A 341 -4.40 -23.27 -15.90
N VAL A 342 -4.05 -22.47 -14.89
CA VAL A 342 -3.24 -21.25 -15.05
C VAL A 342 -1.79 -21.60 -15.42
N SER A 343 -1.21 -22.61 -14.75
CA SER A 343 0.15 -23.07 -15.06
C SER A 343 0.25 -23.57 -16.50
N SER A 344 -0.69 -24.42 -16.93
CA SER A 344 -0.70 -24.92 -18.31
C SER A 344 -0.94 -23.80 -19.34
N TRP A 345 -1.76 -22.80 -18.99
CA TRP A 345 -2.01 -21.66 -19.87
C TRP A 345 -0.77 -20.76 -19.99
N MET A 346 -0.07 -20.48 -18.89
CA MET A 346 1.18 -19.69 -18.91
C MET A 346 2.29 -20.43 -19.65
N GLU A 347 2.35 -21.76 -19.55
CA GLU A 347 3.26 -22.60 -20.34
C GLU A 347 3.08 -22.41 -21.85
N ALA A 348 1.84 -22.40 -22.30
CA ALA A 348 1.53 -22.28 -23.72
C ALA A 348 1.70 -20.85 -24.25
N ASN A 349 1.37 -19.84 -23.44
CA ASN A 349 1.24 -18.45 -23.92
C ASN A 349 2.40 -17.54 -23.51
N MET A 350 3.16 -17.88 -22.45
CA MET A 350 4.21 -17.03 -21.87
C MET A 350 5.43 -17.85 -21.42
N PRO A 351 6.12 -18.56 -22.33
CA PRO A 351 7.24 -19.42 -21.97
C PRO A 351 8.47 -18.67 -21.43
N ALA A 352 8.57 -17.36 -21.70
CA ALA A 352 9.71 -16.54 -21.30
C ALA A 352 9.67 -16.09 -19.83
N VAL A 353 8.52 -16.18 -19.15
CA VAL A 353 8.36 -15.68 -17.78
C VAL A 353 8.93 -16.69 -16.77
N PRO A 354 9.90 -16.31 -15.93
CA PRO A 354 10.44 -17.19 -14.91
C PRO A 354 9.38 -17.47 -13.84
N ARG A 355 9.18 -18.76 -13.55
CA ARG A 355 8.07 -19.23 -12.70
C ARG A 355 8.54 -20.17 -11.60
N LEU A 356 7.87 -20.07 -10.47
CA LEU A 356 7.98 -20.98 -9.34
C LEU A 356 6.62 -21.65 -9.16
N CYS A 357 6.60 -22.97 -9.08
CA CYS A 357 5.37 -23.71 -8.87
C CYS A 357 5.33 -24.19 -7.42
N THR A 358 4.25 -23.87 -6.70
CA THR A 358 4.00 -24.36 -5.33
C THR A 358 2.81 -25.33 -5.30
N ALA A 359 2.94 -26.41 -4.52
CA ALA A 359 1.91 -27.43 -4.35
C ALA A 359 0.82 -27.02 -3.34
N SER A 360 1.10 -26.02 -2.50
CA SER A 360 0.24 -25.58 -1.41
C SER A 360 -0.94 -24.73 -1.89
N ALA A 361 -2.10 -24.94 -1.26
CA ALA A 361 -3.29 -24.10 -1.44
C ALA A 361 -3.27 -22.87 -0.52
N ASP A 362 -2.40 -22.87 0.49
CA ASP A 362 -2.19 -21.77 1.44
C ASP A 362 -1.00 -20.95 0.97
N ALA A 363 -1.27 -20.16 -0.06
CA ALA A 363 -0.25 -19.44 -0.79
C ALA A 363 0.43 -18.35 0.05
N ASP A 364 -0.18 -17.85 1.13
CA ASP A 364 0.31 -16.66 1.84
C ASP A 364 1.59 -16.85 2.67
N GLU A 365 1.88 -18.04 3.21
CA GLU A 365 3.14 -18.30 3.92
C GLU A 365 4.25 -18.77 2.97
N ASP A 366 3.93 -19.71 2.08
CA ASP A 366 4.91 -20.23 1.12
C ASP A 366 5.35 -19.18 0.09
N ILE A 367 4.48 -18.22 -0.28
CA ILE A 367 4.86 -17.10 -1.17
C ILE A 367 5.84 -16.15 -0.49
N LYS A 368 5.74 -15.95 0.83
CA LYS A 368 6.68 -15.08 1.58
C LYS A 368 8.06 -15.70 1.73
N GLU A 369 8.16 -17.02 1.77
CA GLU A 369 9.47 -17.71 1.77
C GLU A 369 10.05 -17.86 0.35
N ALA A 370 9.19 -17.92 -0.69
CA ALA A 370 9.61 -18.09 -2.07
C ALA A 370 10.00 -16.78 -2.81
N LEU A 371 9.52 -15.63 -2.35
CA LEU A 371 9.87 -14.29 -2.84
C LEU A 371 10.89 -13.61 -1.93
#